data_AF-A0A815ADI7-F1
#
_entry.id   AF-A0A815ADI7-F1
#
_cell.length_a   1.000
_cell.length_b   1.000
_cell.length_c   1.000
_cell.angle_alpha   90.00
_cell.angle_beta   90.00
_cell.angle_gamma   90.00
#
_symmetry.space_group_name_H-M   'P 1'
#
loop_
_entity.id
_entity.type
_entity.pdbx_description
1 polymer ?
#
loop_
_entity_poly.entity_id
_entity_poly.type
_entity_poly.pdbx_seq_one_letter_code
_entity_poly.pdbx_strand_id
1 'polypeptide(L)'
;MRILCKFLPEKFDHLQYFITPMSYTPMKNDQKAIEVKNKQYKTIQEAKRLWLIIALYAYDIKLQDYENQYQNKFVELKSSLSNSIMIDSSSIVEQITEYMNYRTNKLKQDIYKKVLSSRRILLQIRQHSSSSSRKNIIGVSPEPYLDLMSNPFKTRQWNDLSLGPSCIRLNQSAIRSRHQQEIQMENEYKKINDKVQHHLISLPHNIPLKSLVLKTYSNDLLNYFNHSYFVPLSYKDQVRTVEQAKTAASIRRKIEKSDLILRTTEKGYNFYVGSKIEFEKKDDIPVRPIENTIMAPTTNISNFLDEIIRPIFDNKCSTTSTIDGASLIKKLKQYVERGLLKPTTLFCTFDIRNLYTMLPQEEALNILVEFLHVHGYKKVKGIPLDAIRKLASIVLKENVFVYEKKIYRQVLGGAISSSFTLTLANIFMWKWQKELVHRQDMTTEFYGRYIDDIFMTWNKLEKALKDLLDEANTWHPNIKLEYKISKRLPFLDVVLRNDAGILSTSLYYKPTAQPYVVPFISDHPRHTFVNVIHTSLAHAITYSSTFDIFNNERCHIKLTLLLNG
;
A
#
# COMPACT_ATOMS: atom_id res chain seq x y z
N MET A 1 -35.74 10.49 3.61
CA MET A 1 -34.88 10.95 4.73
C MET A 1 -33.93 11.98 4.14
N ARG A 2 -34.00 13.24 4.59
CA ARG A 2 -33.17 14.35 4.07
C ARG A 2 -31.68 14.07 4.33
N ILE A 3 -30.84 14.22 3.30
CA ILE A 3 -29.38 14.26 3.45
C ILE A 3 -28.97 15.73 3.34
N LEU A 4 -28.67 16.34 4.47
CA LEU A 4 -28.06 17.67 4.55
C LEU A 4 -26.65 17.61 3.98
N CYS A 5 -26.42 18.34 2.89
CA CYS A 5 -25.11 18.42 2.26
C CYS A 5 -24.38 19.66 2.80
N LYS A 6 -23.37 19.45 3.66
CA LYS A 6 -22.60 20.49 4.40
C LYS A 6 -21.89 21.56 3.54
N PHE A 7 -21.93 21.47 2.22
CA PHE A 7 -21.27 22.41 1.31
C PHE A 7 -22.25 23.25 0.48
N LEU A 8 -23.56 23.13 0.72
CA LEU A 8 -24.58 24.02 0.17
C LEU A 8 -25.26 24.78 1.33
N PRO A 9 -25.60 26.07 1.17
CA PRO A 9 -26.39 26.80 2.16
C PRO A 9 -27.74 26.10 2.39
N GLU A 10 -28.21 26.00 3.64
CA GLU A 10 -29.45 25.27 4.03
C GLU A 10 -30.68 25.64 3.18
N LYS A 11 -30.77 26.88 2.70
CA LYS A 11 -31.83 27.36 1.78
C LYS A 11 -31.94 26.59 0.46
N PHE A 12 -30.93 25.80 0.06
CA PHE A 12 -30.94 24.96 -1.15
C PHE A 12 -31.46 23.53 -0.95
N ASP A 13 -31.58 23.04 0.29
CA ASP A 13 -32.22 21.73 0.56
C ASP A 13 -33.70 21.72 0.16
N HIS A 14 -34.27 22.91 -0.06
CA HIS A 14 -35.66 23.10 -0.48
C HIS A 14 -35.88 23.05 -2.01
N LEU A 15 -34.84 23.06 -2.84
CA LEU A 15 -34.99 23.04 -4.31
C LEU A 15 -35.63 21.74 -4.82
N GLN A 16 -35.45 20.64 -4.10
CA GLN A 16 -36.11 19.38 -4.40
C GLN A 16 -37.65 19.46 -4.21
N TYR A 17 -38.13 20.39 -3.38
CA TYR A 17 -39.56 20.63 -3.18
C TYR A 17 -40.19 21.43 -4.33
N PHE A 18 -39.43 22.30 -5.01
CA PHE A 18 -39.90 23.05 -6.18
C PHE A 18 -40.08 22.19 -7.45
N ILE A 19 -39.48 21.01 -7.50
CA ILE A 19 -39.50 20.11 -8.67
C ILE A 19 -40.39 18.89 -8.41
N THR A 20 -40.97 18.76 -7.20
CA THR A 20 -42.02 17.78 -6.94
C THR A 20 -43.21 18.10 -7.84
N PRO A 21 -43.70 17.18 -8.68
CA PRO A 21 -44.94 17.43 -9.40
C PRO A 21 -46.05 17.59 -8.36
N MET A 22 -46.83 18.67 -8.50
CA MET A 22 -48.23 18.66 -8.06
C MET A 22 -48.86 17.35 -8.56
N SER A 23 -49.66 16.74 -7.70
CA SER A 23 -50.49 15.54 -7.94
C SER A 23 -50.74 15.20 -9.42
N TYR A 24 -50.55 13.94 -9.83
CA TYR A 24 -51.61 13.10 -10.41
C TYR A 24 -51.10 11.76 -10.97
N THR A 25 -51.86 10.72 -10.62
CA THR A 25 -52.18 9.40 -11.22
C THR A 25 -51.10 8.45 -11.77
N PRO A 26 -51.27 7.13 -11.54
CA PRO A 26 -50.28 6.11 -11.90
C PRO A 26 -50.27 5.89 -13.42
N MET A 27 -49.15 6.20 -14.09
CA MET A 27 -48.92 5.76 -15.46
C MET A 27 -48.22 4.40 -15.48
N LYS A 28 -48.85 3.43 -16.14
CA LYS A 28 -48.26 2.16 -16.57
C LYS A 28 -47.17 2.45 -17.61
N ASN A 29 -45.91 2.47 -17.20
CA ASN A 29 -44.71 2.11 -17.97
C ASN A 29 -43.46 2.58 -17.21
N ASP A 30 -42.77 1.65 -16.55
CA ASP A 30 -41.61 1.93 -15.70
C ASP A 30 -40.46 2.66 -16.44
N GLN A 31 -40.32 2.46 -17.75
CA GLN A 31 -39.32 3.14 -18.59
C GLN A 31 -39.53 4.66 -18.66
N LYS A 32 -40.77 5.14 -18.82
CA LYS A 32 -41.05 6.59 -18.86
C LYS A 32 -40.82 7.25 -17.50
N ALA A 33 -41.14 6.55 -16.41
CA ALA A 33 -40.87 7.05 -15.05
C ALA A 33 -39.36 7.13 -14.76
N ILE A 34 -38.58 6.16 -15.25
CA ILE A 34 -37.11 6.16 -15.19
C ILE A 34 -36.52 7.30 -16.05
N GLU A 35 -37.02 7.52 -17.26
CA GLU A 35 -36.58 8.62 -18.12
C GLU A 35 -36.86 10.00 -17.50
N VAL A 36 -38.03 10.20 -16.89
CA VAL A 36 -38.37 11.45 -16.19
C VAL A 36 -37.49 11.64 -14.95
N LYS A 37 -37.24 10.59 -14.16
CA LYS A 37 -36.29 10.64 -13.04
C LYS A 37 -34.88 10.99 -13.52
N ASN A 38 -34.41 10.38 -14.60
CA ASN A 38 -33.09 10.63 -15.16
C ASN A 38 -32.96 12.07 -15.70
N LYS A 39 -34.02 12.61 -16.32
CA LYS A 39 -34.08 14.01 -16.77
C LYS A 39 -34.06 14.98 -15.58
N GLN A 40 -34.73 14.66 -14.48
CA GLN A 40 -34.65 15.42 -13.23
C GLN A 40 -33.26 15.35 -12.59
N TYR A 41 -32.64 14.17 -12.53
CA TYR A 41 -31.26 14.03 -12.05
C TYR A 41 -30.27 14.83 -12.90
N LYS A 42 -30.42 14.83 -14.23
CA LYS A 42 -29.60 15.62 -15.15
C LYS A 42 -29.74 17.13 -14.88
N THR A 43 -30.97 17.60 -14.67
CA THR A 43 -31.26 19.02 -14.36
C THR A 43 -30.65 19.43 -13.00
N ILE A 44 -30.72 18.56 -11.99
CA ILE A 44 -30.10 18.78 -10.68
C ILE A 44 -28.57 18.83 -10.79
N GLN A 45 -27.96 17.99 -11.62
CA GLN A 45 -26.52 18.01 -11.85
C GLN A 45 -26.08 19.26 -12.61
N GLU A 46 -26.86 19.76 -13.58
CA GLU A 46 -26.59 21.02 -14.26
C GLU A 46 -26.73 22.24 -13.33
N ALA A 47 -27.72 22.25 -12.45
CA ALA A 47 -27.87 23.30 -11.43
C ALA A 47 -26.68 23.31 -10.44
N LYS A 48 -26.21 22.13 -10.01
CA LYS A 48 -24.99 21.99 -9.18
C LYS A 48 -23.75 22.53 -9.89
N ARG A 49 -23.61 22.24 -11.18
CA ARG A 49 -22.50 22.75 -12.01
C ARG A 49 -22.53 24.27 -12.14
N LEU A 50 -23.69 24.86 -12.41
CA LEU A 50 -23.83 26.32 -12.50
C LEU A 50 -23.56 27.01 -11.15
N TRP A 51 -23.98 26.39 -10.05
CA TRP A 51 -23.70 26.91 -8.71
C TRP A 51 -22.21 26.86 -8.35
N LEU A 52 -21.49 25.79 -8.74
CA LEU A 52 -20.04 25.72 -8.57
C LEU A 52 -19.32 26.84 -9.34
N ILE A 53 -19.82 27.18 -10.54
CA ILE A 53 -19.30 28.30 -11.33
C ILE A 53 -19.52 29.63 -10.60
N ILE A 54 -20.71 29.85 -10.02
CA ILE A 54 -21.02 31.05 -9.23
C ILE A 54 -20.17 31.10 -7.94
N ALA A 55 -19.94 29.95 -7.29
CA ALA A 55 -19.09 29.86 -6.10
C ALA A 55 -17.62 30.17 -6.40
N LEU A 56 -17.10 29.70 -7.53
CA LEU A 56 -15.77 30.09 -8.02
C LEU A 56 -15.69 31.61 -8.29
N TYR A 57 -16.75 32.19 -8.85
CA TYR A 57 -16.86 33.64 -9.04
C TYR A 57 -16.88 34.40 -7.70
N ALA A 58 -17.55 33.87 -6.68
CA ALA A 58 -17.55 34.44 -5.33
C ALA A 58 -16.19 34.32 -4.63
N TYR A 59 -15.42 33.25 -4.93
CA TYR A 59 -14.03 33.11 -4.49
C TYR A 59 -13.10 34.13 -5.17
N ASP A 60 -13.31 34.42 -6.46
CA ASP A 60 -12.59 35.50 -7.16
C ASP A 60 -12.90 36.88 -6.57
N ILE A 61 -14.15 37.16 -6.20
CA ILE A 61 -14.52 38.41 -5.50
C ILE A 61 -13.86 38.48 -4.11
N LYS A 62 -13.79 37.37 -3.37
CA LYS A 62 -13.06 37.30 -2.09
C LYS A 62 -11.56 37.50 -2.24
N LEU A 63 -10.98 37.00 -3.34
CA LEU A 63 -9.57 37.24 -3.67
C LEU A 63 -9.32 38.74 -3.91
N GLN A 64 -10.23 39.43 -4.58
CA GLN A 64 -10.17 40.88 -4.77
C GLN A 64 -10.30 41.65 -3.44
N ASP A 65 -11.17 41.19 -2.53
CA ASP A 65 -11.31 41.78 -1.18
C ASP A 65 -10.04 41.60 -0.33
N TYR A 66 -9.42 40.41 -0.38
CA TYR A 66 -8.12 40.18 0.26
C TYR A 66 -7.00 41.03 -0.34
N GLU A 67 -7.04 41.27 -1.65
CA GLU A 67 -6.09 42.14 -2.34
C GLU A 67 -6.25 43.60 -1.89
N ASN A 68 -7.49 44.07 -1.71
CA ASN A 68 -7.78 45.41 -1.17
C ASN A 68 -7.37 45.56 0.30
N GLN A 69 -7.65 44.57 1.14
CA GLN A 69 -7.23 44.57 2.55
C GLN A 69 -5.71 44.57 2.68
N TYR A 70 -5.02 43.84 1.80
CA TYR A 70 -3.56 43.86 1.71
C TYR A 70 -3.02 45.24 1.32
N GLN A 71 -3.60 45.88 0.30
CA GLN A 71 -3.22 47.25 -0.11
C GLN A 71 -3.42 48.26 1.03
N ASN A 72 -4.54 48.16 1.77
CA ASN A 72 -4.80 49.02 2.92
C ASN A 72 -3.79 48.80 4.05
N LYS A 73 -3.46 47.54 4.37
CA LYS A 73 -2.44 47.18 5.38
C LYS A 73 -1.05 47.67 4.98
N PHE A 74 -0.75 47.64 3.68
CA PHE A 74 0.51 48.11 3.12
C PHE A 74 0.65 49.63 3.25
N VAL A 75 -0.42 50.40 2.96
CA VAL A 75 -0.46 51.86 3.16
C VAL A 75 -0.34 52.22 4.65
N GLU A 76 -1.03 51.49 5.53
CA GLU A 76 -0.99 51.67 6.98
C GLU A 76 0.44 51.45 7.55
N LEU A 77 1.12 50.39 7.11
CA LEU A 77 2.51 50.11 7.48
C LEU A 77 3.49 51.15 6.91
N LYS A 78 3.30 51.56 5.65
CA LYS A 78 4.12 52.60 5.00
C LYS A 78 4.02 53.94 5.74
N SER A 79 2.81 54.32 6.19
CA SER A 79 2.56 55.54 6.97
C SER A 79 3.13 55.48 8.40
N SER A 80 3.11 54.29 9.01
CA SER A 80 3.65 54.07 10.35
C SER A 80 5.19 54.12 10.38
N LEU A 81 5.83 53.64 9.30
CA LEU A 81 7.29 53.65 9.12
C LEU A 81 7.86 55.03 8.73
N SER A 82 7.07 55.88 8.07
CA SER A 82 7.46 57.29 7.80
C SER A 82 7.47 58.16 9.06
N ASN A 83 6.73 57.77 10.12
CA ASN A 83 6.69 58.50 11.39
C ASN A 83 7.78 58.08 12.38
N SER A 84 8.49 56.98 12.13
CA SER A 84 9.60 56.50 12.95
C SER A 84 10.95 56.80 12.28
N ILE A 85 11.51 57.97 12.54
CA ILE A 85 12.83 58.34 12.02
C ILE A 85 13.91 57.81 12.97
N MET A 86 14.79 56.94 12.43
CA MET A 86 16.27 56.99 12.54
C MET A 86 16.94 55.61 12.36
N ILE A 87 16.52 54.84 11.36
CA ILE A 87 17.38 53.84 10.70
C ILE A 87 16.99 53.90 9.22
N ASP A 88 17.96 53.71 8.32
CA ASP A 88 17.88 53.78 6.85
C ASP A 88 16.73 52.92 6.29
N SER A 89 15.51 53.46 6.40
CA SER A 89 14.24 52.74 6.32
C SER A 89 13.82 52.47 4.88
N SER A 90 14.45 53.13 3.91
CA SER A 90 14.21 52.90 2.48
C SER A 90 14.63 51.48 2.07
N SER A 91 15.78 51.00 2.55
CA SER A 91 16.35 49.70 2.20
C SER A 91 15.54 48.52 2.75
N ILE A 92 15.09 48.59 4.00
CA ILE A 92 14.30 47.51 4.62
C ILE A 92 12.87 47.49 4.05
N VAL A 93 12.28 48.67 3.80
CA VAL A 93 10.96 48.76 3.18
C VAL A 93 11.01 48.27 1.74
N GLU A 94 12.07 48.58 0.98
CA GLU A 94 12.28 48.02 -0.36
C GLU A 94 12.42 46.51 -0.33
N GLN A 95 13.22 45.94 0.58
CA GLN A 95 13.40 44.48 0.69
C GLN A 95 12.12 43.75 1.11
N ILE A 96 11.35 44.30 2.04
CA ILE A 96 10.06 43.72 2.45
C ILE A 96 9.05 43.84 1.30
N THR A 97 9.03 44.98 0.61
CA THR A 97 8.16 45.21 -0.55
C THR A 97 8.51 44.25 -1.69
N GLU A 98 9.79 44.04 -1.96
CA GLU A 98 10.29 43.11 -2.97
C GLU A 98 9.97 41.66 -2.62
N TYR A 99 10.18 41.25 -1.36
CA TYR A 99 9.85 39.90 -0.88
C TYR A 99 8.34 39.62 -0.92
N MET A 100 7.52 40.58 -0.51
CA MET A 100 6.07 40.43 -0.51
C MET A 100 5.48 40.48 -1.93
N ASN A 101 6.04 41.31 -2.82
CA ASN A 101 5.71 41.29 -4.25
C ASN A 101 6.11 39.94 -4.88
N TYR A 102 7.29 39.42 -4.55
CA TYR A 102 7.73 38.10 -5.00
C TYR A 102 6.79 36.99 -4.52
N ARG A 103 6.42 36.97 -3.23
CA ARG A 103 5.51 35.96 -2.66
C ARG A 103 4.11 36.05 -3.24
N THR A 104 3.60 37.26 -3.45
CA THR A 104 2.27 37.50 -4.04
C THR A 104 2.24 37.08 -5.50
N ASN A 105 3.28 37.41 -6.28
CA ASN A 105 3.41 36.97 -7.67
C ASN A 105 3.57 35.45 -7.79
N LYS A 106 4.31 34.82 -6.87
CA LYS A 106 4.44 33.36 -6.83
C LYS A 106 3.12 32.67 -6.48
N LEU A 107 2.36 33.22 -5.54
CA LEU A 107 1.02 32.72 -5.20
C LEU A 107 0.04 32.90 -6.35
N LYS A 108 0.06 34.07 -7.02
CA LYS A 108 -0.73 34.33 -8.24
C LYS A 108 -0.39 33.33 -9.33
N GLN A 109 0.89 33.05 -9.58
CA GLN A 109 1.32 32.06 -10.58
C GLN A 109 0.90 30.62 -10.22
N ASP A 110 0.98 30.23 -8.94
CA ASP A 110 0.55 28.90 -8.49
C ASP A 110 -0.97 28.72 -8.59
N ILE A 111 -1.74 29.78 -8.28
CA ILE A 111 -3.19 29.79 -8.46
C ILE A 111 -3.54 29.76 -9.95
N TYR A 112 -2.87 30.57 -10.78
CA TYR A 112 -3.07 30.57 -12.23
C TYR A 112 -2.75 29.21 -12.86
N LYS A 113 -1.70 28.52 -12.38
CA LYS A 113 -1.36 27.14 -12.77
C LYS A 113 -2.42 26.13 -12.33
N LYS A 114 -2.98 26.25 -11.12
CA LYS A 114 -4.07 25.39 -10.64
C LYS A 114 -5.40 25.64 -11.35
N VAL A 115 -5.69 26.87 -11.73
CA VAL A 115 -6.87 27.23 -12.53
C VAL A 115 -6.70 26.71 -13.97
N LEU A 116 -5.51 26.83 -14.55
CA LEU A 116 -5.18 26.26 -15.87
C LEU A 116 -5.20 24.73 -15.87
N SER A 117 -4.71 24.06 -14.82
CA SER A 117 -4.78 22.59 -14.72
C SER A 117 -6.23 22.11 -14.55
N SER A 118 -7.02 22.81 -13.75
CA SER A 118 -8.45 22.51 -13.58
C SER A 118 -9.25 22.79 -14.86
N ARG A 119 -8.91 23.86 -15.61
CA ARG A 119 -9.45 24.13 -16.96
C ARG A 119 -9.04 23.05 -17.98
N ARG A 120 -7.80 22.55 -17.93
CA ARG A 120 -7.33 21.45 -18.79
C ARG A 120 -8.04 20.14 -18.49
N ILE A 121 -8.28 19.84 -17.22
CA ILE A 121 -9.07 18.67 -16.81
C ILE A 121 -10.51 18.81 -17.29
N LEU A 122 -11.12 19.99 -17.17
CA LEU A 122 -12.44 20.29 -17.73
C LEU A 122 -12.50 20.15 -19.27
N LEU A 123 -11.46 20.57 -19.97
CA LEU A 123 -11.33 20.43 -21.43
C LEU A 123 -11.14 18.97 -21.84
N GLN A 124 -10.38 18.17 -21.07
CA GLN A 124 -10.22 16.73 -21.28
C GLN A 124 -11.52 15.96 -21.03
N ILE A 125 -12.26 16.31 -19.97
CA ILE A 125 -13.58 15.73 -19.67
C ILE A 125 -14.58 16.09 -20.78
N ARG A 126 -14.54 17.33 -21.32
CA ARG A 126 -15.33 17.72 -22.50
C ARG A 126 -14.94 16.95 -23.75
N GLN A 127 -13.65 16.82 -24.05
CA GLN A 127 -13.16 16.11 -25.25
C GLN A 127 -13.49 14.62 -25.20
N HIS A 128 -13.45 13.98 -24.02
CA HIS A 128 -13.86 12.58 -23.82
C HIS A 128 -15.37 12.35 -23.83
N SER A 129 -16.19 13.40 -23.69
CA SER A 129 -17.65 13.31 -23.82
C SER A 129 -18.18 13.71 -25.21
N SER A 130 -17.34 14.29 -26.07
CA SER A 130 -17.71 14.68 -27.45
C SER A 130 -17.03 13.88 -28.57
N SER A 131 -16.06 13.00 -28.28
CA SER A 131 -15.50 12.07 -29.28
C SER A 131 -16.10 10.68 -29.13
N SER A 132 -17.38 10.56 -29.51
CA SER A 132 -18.05 9.26 -29.62
C SER A 132 -17.69 8.59 -30.95
N SER A 133 -17.00 7.44 -30.88
CA SER A 133 -17.47 6.22 -31.55
C SER A 133 -16.55 5.04 -31.25
N ARG A 134 -16.87 4.28 -30.20
CA ARG A 134 -17.00 2.80 -30.19
C ARG A 134 -16.73 2.21 -28.80
N LYS A 135 -17.79 1.54 -28.32
CA LYS A 135 -17.86 0.33 -27.47
C LYS A 135 -17.28 0.38 -26.04
N ASN A 136 -18.19 0.13 -25.09
CA ASN A 136 -18.03 -0.58 -23.83
C ASN A 136 -16.82 -0.20 -22.95
N ILE A 137 -16.97 0.88 -22.15
CA ILE A 137 -16.22 1.01 -20.90
C ILE A 137 -17.19 1.41 -19.80
N ILE A 138 -17.27 0.54 -18.80
CA ILE A 138 -17.97 0.73 -17.52
C ILE A 138 -17.21 1.81 -16.75
N GLY A 139 -17.88 2.94 -16.48
CA GLY A 139 -17.37 3.99 -15.60
C GLY A 139 -17.50 3.58 -14.14
N VAL A 140 -16.43 3.79 -13.36
CA VAL A 140 -16.35 3.48 -11.93
C VAL A 140 -17.28 4.39 -11.12
N SER A 141 -18.31 3.81 -10.49
CA SER A 141 -19.19 4.45 -9.51
C SER A 141 -18.82 3.95 -8.09
N PRO A 142 -18.94 4.76 -7.03
CA PRO A 142 -18.59 4.37 -5.66
C PRO A 142 -19.64 3.49 -4.94
N GLU A 143 -20.61 2.90 -5.64
CA GLU A 143 -21.62 2.00 -5.05
C GLU A 143 -21.17 0.52 -5.10
N PRO A 144 -21.64 -0.36 -4.18
CA PRO A 144 -21.36 -1.79 -4.28
C PRO A 144 -21.89 -2.34 -5.59
N TYR A 145 -20.98 -2.94 -6.37
CA TYR A 145 -21.29 -3.47 -7.68
C TYR A 145 -21.84 -4.89 -7.54
N LEU A 146 -23.03 -5.12 -8.12
CA LEU A 146 -23.65 -6.42 -8.21
C LEU A 146 -23.52 -6.92 -9.65
N ASP A 147 -22.70 -7.93 -9.88
CA ASP A 147 -22.45 -8.48 -11.22
C ASP A 147 -23.41 -9.65 -11.51
N LEU A 148 -24.67 -9.49 -11.13
CA LEU A 148 -25.72 -10.49 -11.32
C LEU A 148 -26.83 -9.86 -12.14
N MET A 149 -27.40 -10.63 -13.07
CA MET A 149 -28.54 -10.18 -13.90
C MET A 149 -29.78 -9.78 -13.10
N SER A 150 -29.86 -10.15 -11.81
CA SER A 150 -30.94 -9.78 -10.89
C SER A 150 -30.43 -9.69 -9.45
N ASN A 151 -30.91 -8.71 -8.68
CA ASN A 151 -30.55 -8.54 -7.27
C ASN A 151 -31.19 -9.63 -6.39
N PRO A 152 -30.40 -10.52 -5.76
CA PRO A 152 -30.97 -11.58 -4.93
C PRO A 152 -31.36 -11.06 -3.54
N PHE A 153 -30.91 -9.89 -3.08
CA PHE A 153 -31.12 -9.40 -1.71
C PHE A 153 -32.43 -8.63 -1.54
N LYS A 154 -33.04 -8.72 -0.35
CA LYS A 154 -34.18 -7.86 0.02
C LYS A 154 -33.70 -6.42 0.27
N THR A 155 -34.58 -5.43 0.11
CA THR A 155 -34.25 -4.00 0.29
C THR A 155 -33.50 -3.69 1.59
N ARG A 156 -33.89 -4.28 2.73
CA ARG A 156 -33.20 -4.08 4.03
C ARG A 156 -31.77 -4.65 4.04
N GLN A 157 -31.57 -5.81 3.42
CA GLN A 157 -30.25 -6.46 3.28
C GLN A 157 -29.36 -5.68 2.32
N TRP A 158 -29.94 -5.19 1.22
CA TRP A 158 -29.25 -4.37 0.23
C TRP A 158 -28.82 -3.02 0.80
N ASN A 159 -29.69 -2.38 1.60
CA ASN A 159 -29.36 -1.15 2.29
C ASN A 159 -28.19 -1.34 3.26
N ASP A 160 -28.18 -2.42 4.05
CA ASP A 160 -27.07 -2.74 4.96
C ASP A 160 -25.75 -3.01 4.20
N LEU A 161 -25.79 -3.65 3.02
CA LEU A 161 -24.61 -3.86 2.16
C LEU A 161 -24.13 -2.56 1.48
N SER A 162 -25.06 -1.69 1.10
CA SER A 162 -24.79 -0.43 0.39
C SER A 162 -24.11 0.64 1.22
N LEU A 163 -24.25 0.55 2.56
CA LEU A 163 -23.68 1.51 3.50
C LEU A 163 -22.20 1.22 3.84
N GLY A 164 -21.61 0.18 3.23
CA GLY A 164 -20.26 -0.29 3.55
C GLY A 164 -20.20 -0.95 4.94
N PRO A 165 -19.00 -1.30 5.45
CA PRO A 165 -18.89 -1.76 6.82
C PRO A 165 -19.15 -0.54 7.71
N SER A 166 -20.38 -0.37 8.18
CA SER A 166 -20.61 0.38 9.40
C SER A 166 -19.91 -0.43 10.48
N CYS A 167 -18.65 -0.08 10.79
CA CYS A 167 -17.98 -0.58 11.96
C CYS A 167 -18.94 -0.35 13.12
N ILE A 168 -19.52 -1.43 13.61
CA ILE A 168 -20.19 -1.41 14.90
C ILE A 168 -19.09 -0.89 15.83
N ARG A 169 -19.31 0.26 16.49
CA ARG A 169 -18.56 0.61 17.70
C ARG A 169 -18.88 -0.49 18.71
N LEU A 170 -18.25 -1.65 18.53
CA LEU A 170 -18.34 -2.75 19.45
C LEU A 170 -17.49 -2.33 20.63
N ASN A 171 -18.11 -1.69 21.60
CA ASN A 171 -17.74 -2.01 22.97
C ASN A 171 -18.15 -3.49 23.14
N GLN A 172 -17.31 -4.43 22.70
CA GLN A 172 -17.56 -5.87 22.89
C GLN A 172 -17.70 -6.18 24.39
N SER A 173 -17.18 -5.30 25.24
CA SER A 173 -17.42 -5.26 26.68
C SER A 173 -18.91 -5.14 27.01
N ALA A 174 -19.70 -4.28 26.35
CA ALA A 174 -21.11 -4.04 26.68
C ALA A 174 -22.04 -5.28 26.51
N ILE A 175 -21.57 -6.30 25.80
CA ILE A 175 -22.29 -7.58 25.60
C ILE A 175 -21.82 -8.64 26.62
N ARG A 176 -20.65 -8.44 27.25
CA ARG A 176 -20.04 -9.36 28.22
C ARG A 176 -20.48 -9.03 29.64
N SER A 177 -20.47 -10.03 30.53
CA SER A 177 -20.74 -9.77 31.95
C SER A 177 -19.69 -8.83 32.53
N ARG A 178 -20.09 -8.02 33.52
CA ARG A 178 -19.19 -7.05 34.18
C ARG A 178 -17.87 -7.70 34.63
N HIS A 179 -17.94 -8.92 35.15
CA HIS A 179 -16.77 -9.70 35.56
C HIS A 179 -15.79 -10.01 34.41
N GLN A 180 -16.28 -10.34 33.22
CA GLN A 180 -15.42 -10.58 32.06
C GLN A 180 -14.79 -9.28 31.52
N GLN A 181 -15.51 -8.16 31.64
CA GLN A 181 -14.98 -6.84 31.29
C GLN A 181 -13.83 -6.45 32.23
N GLU A 182 -13.99 -6.69 33.53
CA GLU A 182 -12.97 -6.44 34.56
C GLU A 182 -11.69 -7.26 34.30
N ILE A 183 -11.81 -8.58 34.04
CA ILE A 183 -10.67 -9.45 33.73
C ILE A 183 -9.91 -8.97 32.49
N GLN A 184 -10.63 -8.58 31.44
CA GLN A 184 -10.01 -8.15 30.19
C GLN A 184 -9.30 -6.80 30.36
N MET A 185 -9.95 -5.86 31.04
CA MET A 185 -9.37 -4.56 31.36
C MET A 185 -8.08 -4.72 32.14
N GLU A 186 -8.08 -5.58 33.16
CA GLU A 186 -6.90 -5.82 34.02
C GLU A 186 -5.73 -6.44 33.23
N ASN A 187 -6.02 -7.38 32.33
CA ASN A 187 -5.01 -7.99 31.46
C ASN A 187 -4.41 -6.98 30.46
N GLU A 188 -5.23 -6.13 29.86
CA GLU A 188 -4.78 -5.09 28.90
C GLU A 188 -3.95 -4.01 29.60
N TYR A 189 -4.42 -3.55 30.76
CA TYR A 189 -3.70 -2.61 31.61
C TYR A 189 -2.32 -3.16 32.00
N LYS A 190 -2.27 -4.39 32.53
CA LYS A 190 -1.03 -5.05 32.95
C LYS A 190 -0.03 -5.17 31.80
N LYS A 191 -0.50 -5.62 30.63
CA LYS A 191 0.34 -5.79 29.43
C LYS A 191 0.99 -4.48 28.96
N ILE A 192 0.26 -3.37 29.02
CA ILE A 192 0.77 -2.05 28.63
C ILE A 192 1.75 -1.53 29.68
N ASN A 193 1.39 -1.64 30.95
CA ASN A 193 2.22 -1.18 32.05
C ASN A 193 3.57 -1.92 32.09
N ASP A 194 3.57 -3.25 31.95
CA ASP A 194 4.77 -4.09 31.96
C ASP A 194 5.74 -3.73 30.82
N LYS A 195 5.21 -3.44 29.62
CA LYS A 195 6.05 -3.00 28.48
C LYS A 195 6.71 -1.65 28.71
N VAL A 196 5.98 -0.69 29.29
CA VAL A 196 6.52 0.63 29.63
C VAL A 196 7.60 0.49 30.70
N GLN A 197 7.36 -0.30 31.75
CA GLN A 197 8.34 -0.57 32.81
C GLN A 197 9.61 -1.24 32.25
N HIS A 198 9.46 -2.25 31.40
CA HIS A 198 10.61 -2.95 30.78
C HIS A 198 11.43 -2.02 29.88
N HIS A 199 10.77 -1.13 29.13
CA HIS A 199 11.47 -0.17 28.27
C HIS A 199 12.28 0.85 29.09
N LEU A 200 11.74 1.30 30.22
CA LEU A 200 12.43 2.21 31.14
C LEU A 200 13.62 1.56 31.86
N ILE A 201 13.54 0.26 32.18
CA ILE A 201 14.67 -0.52 32.72
C ILE A 201 15.80 -0.64 31.68
N SER A 202 15.46 -0.80 30.39
CA SER A 202 16.44 -0.94 29.31
C SER A 202 17.17 0.36 28.89
N LEU A 203 16.70 1.52 29.38
CA LEU A 203 17.27 2.84 29.08
C LEU A 203 17.38 3.66 30.38
N PRO A 204 18.40 3.41 31.24
CA PRO A 204 18.41 3.84 32.64
C PRO A 204 18.72 5.33 32.88
N HIS A 205 18.83 6.16 31.85
CA HIS A 205 19.06 7.59 32.00
C HIS A 205 17.74 8.33 31.81
N ASN A 206 17.03 8.63 32.92
CA ASN A 206 16.34 9.92 33.19
C ASN A 206 15.07 9.86 34.05
N ILE A 207 14.49 8.69 34.37
CA ILE A 207 13.28 8.65 35.22
C ILE A 207 13.40 7.55 36.27
N PRO A 208 13.46 7.87 37.57
CA PRO A 208 13.42 6.88 38.63
C PRO A 208 12.15 6.04 38.54
N LEU A 209 12.25 4.72 38.67
CA LEU A 209 11.10 3.79 38.68
C LEU A 209 10.03 4.14 39.74
N LYS A 210 10.43 4.84 40.81
CA LYS A 210 9.54 5.33 41.87
C LYS A 210 9.05 6.77 41.65
N SER A 211 9.26 7.36 40.48
CA SER A 211 8.85 8.75 40.22
C SER A 211 7.33 8.91 40.30
N LEU A 212 6.89 10.05 40.85
CA LEU A 212 5.47 10.40 40.94
C LEU A 212 4.80 10.41 39.55
N VAL A 213 5.55 10.76 38.51
CA VAL A 213 5.10 10.81 37.11
C VAL A 213 4.64 9.45 36.59
N LEU A 214 5.35 8.36 36.92
CA LEU A 214 4.94 7.01 36.52
C LEU A 214 3.67 6.55 37.24
N LYS A 215 3.52 6.93 38.52
CA LYS A 215 2.31 6.64 39.28
C LYS A 215 1.10 7.40 38.71
N THR A 216 1.28 8.66 38.31
CA THR A 216 0.24 9.45 37.64
C THR A 216 -0.17 8.83 36.30
N TYR A 217 0.79 8.46 35.44
CA TYR A 217 0.51 7.77 34.18
C TYR A 217 -0.28 6.46 34.38
N SER A 218 0.14 5.64 35.35
CA SER A 218 -0.54 4.39 35.69
C SER A 218 -2.00 4.62 36.08
N ASN A 219 -2.26 5.65 36.90
CA ASN A 219 -3.61 6.01 37.34
C ASN A 219 -4.46 6.57 36.19
N ASP A 220 -3.90 7.42 35.32
CA ASP A 220 -4.61 8.00 34.17
C ASP A 220 -4.99 6.94 33.15
N LEU A 221 -4.11 5.96 32.92
CA LEU A 221 -4.38 4.82 32.06
C LEU A 221 -5.51 3.96 32.62
N LEU A 222 -5.52 3.69 33.92
CA LEU A 222 -6.59 2.94 34.58
C LEU A 222 -7.93 3.69 34.53
N ASN A 223 -7.92 5.02 34.73
CA ASN A 223 -9.10 5.87 34.61
C ASN A 223 -9.68 5.86 33.18
N TYR A 224 -8.83 5.94 32.17
CA TYR A 224 -9.23 5.84 30.76
C TYR A 224 -9.90 4.49 30.44
N PHE A 225 -9.32 3.39 30.93
CA PHE A 225 -9.88 2.06 30.72
C PHE A 225 -11.22 1.88 31.43
N ASN A 226 -11.35 2.34 32.68
CA ASN A 226 -12.61 2.31 33.41
C ASN A 226 -13.72 3.08 32.67
N HIS A 227 -13.41 4.28 32.15
CA HIS A 227 -14.36 5.05 31.37
C HIS A 227 -14.72 4.36 30.04
N SER A 228 -13.78 3.68 29.40
CA SER A 228 -14.03 3.04 28.09
C SER A 228 -14.87 1.77 28.21
N TYR A 229 -14.63 0.96 29.25
CA TYR A 229 -15.31 -0.34 29.44
C TYR A 229 -16.67 -0.22 30.12
N PHE A 230 -16.83 0.68 31.09
CA PHE A 230 -18.02 0.70 31.98
C PHE A 230 -19.00 1.84 31.72
N VAL A 231 -18.78 2.70 30.70
CA VAL A 231 -19.79 3.68 30.29
C VAL A 231 -20.91 2.98 29.51
N PRO A 232 -22.16 2.96 30.01
CA PRO A 232 -23.25 2.21 29.39
C PRO A 232 -23.67 2.83 28.04
N LEU A 233 -23.94 1.96 27.06
CA LEU A 233 -24.56 2.35 25.80
C LEU A 233 -26.02 2.76 26.03
N SER A 234 -26.50 3.76 25.30
CA SER A 234 -27.91 4.16 25.36
C SER A 234 -28.82 3.00 24.94
N TYR A 235 -30.02 2.91 25.53
CA TYR A 235 -31.01 1.86 25.19
C TYR A 235 -31.31 1.80 23.68
N LYS A 236 -31.33 2.96 23.03
CA LYS A 236 -31.51 3.11 21.58
C LYS A 236 -30.41 2.42 20.78
N ASP A 237 -29.16 2.50 21.25
CA ASP A 237 -28.02 1.87 20.58
C ASP A 237 -27.97 0.36 20.82
N GLN A 238 -28.45 -0.10 21.98
CA GLN A 238 -28.56 -1.54 22.29
C GLN A 238 -29.56 -2.24 21.35
N VAL A 239 -30.76 -1.68 21.17
CA VAL A 239 -31.78 -2.23 20.25
C VAL A 239 -31.30 -2.25 18.80
N ARG A 240 -30.67 -1.16 18.35
CA ARG A 240 -30.11 -1.04 17.00
C ARG A 240 -29.05 -2.11 16.72
N THR A 241 -28.21 -2.41 17.71
CA THR A 241 -27.16 -3.42 17.61
C THR A 241 -27.73 -4.82 17.39
N VAL A 242 -28.79 -5.19 18.11
CA VAL A 242 -29.44 -6.50 17.99
C VAL A 242 -30.10 -6.68 16.61
N GLU A 243 -30.73 -5.65 16.07
CA GLU A 243 -31.37 -5.73 14.75
C GLU A 243 -30.36 -5.86 13.60
N GLN A 244 -29.24 -5.15 13.69
CA GLN A 244 -28.16 -5.23 12.69
C GLN A 244 -27.48 -6.60 12.70
N ALA A 245 -27.27 -7.20 13.88
CA ALA A 245 -26.74 -8.56 14.00
C ALA A 245 -27.66 -9.61 13.33
N LYS A 246 -28.98 -9.51 13.51
CA LYS A 246 -29.95 -10.40 12.86
C LYS A 246 -29.93 -10.27 11.33
N THR A 247 -29.77 -9.04 10.82
CA THR A 247 -29.74 -8.77 9.38
C THR A 247 -28.46 -9.31 8.74
N ALA A 248 -27.31 -9.13 9.39
CA ALA A 248 -26.04 -9.71 8.96
C ALA A 248 -26.08 -11.25 8.89
N ALA A 249 -26.65 -11.92 9.90
CA ALA A 249 -26.82 -13.37 9.90
C ALA A 249 -27.76 -13.87 8.78
N SER A 250 -28.74 -13.05 8.37
CA SER A 250 -29.60 -13.37 7.24
C SER A 250 -28.90 -13.22 5.88
N ILE A 251 -27.97 -12.27 5.75
CA ILE A 251 -27.17 -12.07 4.54
C ILE A 251 -26.24 -13.27 4.33
N ARG A 252 -25.53 -13.72 5.38
CA ARG A 252 -24.61 -14.87 5.32
C ARG A 252 -25.30 -16.15 4.81
N ARG A 253 -26.45 -16.50 5.39
CA ARG A 253 -27.23 -17.66 4.96
C ARG A 253 -27.66 -17.60 3.49
N LYS A 254 -27.86 -16.39 2.96
CA LYS A 254 -28.28 -16.19 1.56
C LYS A 254 -27.13 -16.31 0.58
N ILE A 255 -25.94 -15.85 0.97
CA ILE A 255 -24.69 -16.04 0.23
C ILE A 255 -24.40 -17.54 0.08
N GLU A 256 -24.48 -18.29 1.19
CA GLU A 256 -24.24 -19.74 1.21
C GLU A 256 -25.26 -20.52 0.37
N LYS A 257 -26.55 -20.17 0.47
CA LYS A 257 -27.61 -20.89 -0.27
C LYS A 257 -27.61 -20.62 -1.78
N SER A 258 -27.13 -19.46 -2.20
CA SER A 258 -27.13 -19.02 -3.60
C SER A 258 -25.75 -19.12 -4.27
N ASP A 259 -24.78 -19.76 -3.62
CA ASP A 259 -23.40 -19.96 -4.07
C ASP A 259 -22.73 -18.66 -4.60
N LEU A 260 -22.93 -17.59 -3.84
CA LEU A 260 -22.40 -16.26 -4.14
C LEU A 260 -21.08 -16.04 -3.38
N ILE A 261 -20.20 -15.20 -3.94
CA ILE A 261 -19.00 -14.73 -3.26
C ILE A 261 -19.15 -13.25 -2.93
N LEU A 262 -18.87 -12.87 -1.68
CA LEU A 262 -18.77 -11.48 -1.23
C LEU A 262 -17.31 -11.15 -0.91
N ARG A 263 -16.68 -10.26 -1.68
CA ARG A 263 -15.30 -9.79 -1.42
C ARG A 263 -15.27 -8.31 -1.08
N THR A 264 -14.55 -7.95 -0.02
CA THR A 264 -14.10 -6.58 0.22
C THR A 264 -13.14 -6.17 -0.88
N THR A 265 -13.37 -5.04 -1.55
CA THR A 265 -12.31 -4.46 -2.36
C THR A 265 -11.26 -3.87 -1.44
N GLU A 266 -9.98 -4.18 -1.66
CA GLU A 266 -8.90 -3.82 -0.74
C GLU A 266 -8.74 -2.29 -0.52
N LYS A 267 -9.35 -1.44 -1.37
CA LYS A 267 -9.07 0.01 -1.44
C LYS A 267 -10.30 0.92 -1.54
N GLY A 268 -11.43 0.46 -1.03
CA GLY A 268 -12.62 1.29 -0.82
C GLY A 268 -13.58 0.45 0.01
N TYR A 269 -14.36 1.07 0.87
CA TYR A 269 -15.36 0.42 1.73
C TYR A 269 -16.51 -0.25 0.95
N ASN A 270 -16.24 -0.71 -0.28
CA ASN A 270 -17.13 -1.35 -1.21
C ASN A 270 -16.91 -2.86 -1.16
N PHE A 271 -17.99 -3.60 -1.38
CA PHE A 271 -17.98 -5.05 -1.48
C PHE A 271 -18.48 -5.44 -2.87
N TYR A 272 -17.84 -6.44 -3.46
CA TYR A 272 -18.28 -7.11 -4.67
C TYR A 272 -19.12 -8.32 -4.30
N VAL A 273 -20.27 -8.48 -4.94
CA VAL A 273 -21.07 -9.71 -4.85
C VAL A 273 -21.30 -10.27 -6.24
N GLY A 274 -20.82 -11.49 -6.49
CA GLY A 274 -20.97 -12.16 -7.78
C GLY A 274 -21.12 -13.68 -7.64
N SER A 275 -21.43 -14.34 -8.75
CA SER A 275 -21.50 -15.81 -8.77
C SER A 275 -20.10 -16.40 -8.61
N LYS A 276 -20.01 -17.53 -7.90
CA LYS A 276 -18.73 -18.24 -7.72
C LYS A 276 -18.10 -18.67 -9.05
N ILE A 277 -18.94 -19.12 -9.99
CA ILE A 277 -18.54 -19.63 -11.31
C ILE A 277 -17.98 -18.53 -12.24
N GLU A 278 -18.54 -17.32 -12.24
CA GLU A 278 -17.99 -16.21 -13.06
C GLU A 278 -16.66 -15.68 -12.50
N PHE A 279 -16.48 -15.76 -11.19
CA PHE A 279 -15.23 -15.36 -10.56
C PHE A 279 -14.07 -16.32 -10.91
N GLU A 280 -14.37 -17.61 -11.05
CA GLU A 280 -13.43 -18.65 -11.46
C GLU A 280 -13.00 -18.53 -12.93
N LYS A 281 -13.74 -17.80 -13.78
CA LYS A 281 -13.44 -17.57 -15.22
C LYS A 281 -12.48 -16.42 -15.52
N LYS A 282 -11.91 -15.73 -14.52
CA LYS A 282 -10.90 -14.66 -14.74
C LYS A 282 -9.53 -15.30 -15.03
N ASP A 283 -9.40 -15.89 -16.21
CA ASP A 283 -8.32 -16.79 -16.63
C ASP A 283 -6.96 -16.13 -16.97
N ASP A 284 -6.81 -14.79 -16.90
CA ASP A 284 -5.57 -14.12 -17.35
C ASP A 284 -4.74 -13.45 -16.23
N ILE A 285 -5.08 -13.67 -14.96
CA ILE A 285 -4.22 -13.23 -13.85
C ILE A 285 -3.52 -14.46 -13.28
N PRO A 286 -2.18 -14.55 -13.38
CA PRO A 286 -1.45 -15.68 -12.80
C PRO A 286 -1.72 -15.73 -11.28
N VAL A 287 -2.37 -16.81 -10.84
CA VAL A 287 -2.66 -17.07 -9.43
C VAL A 287 -1.43 -17.71 -8.79
N ARG A 288 -1.09 -17.28 -7.58
CA ARG A 288 -0.06 -17.96 -6.76
C ARG A 288 -0.73 -18.99 -5.87
N PRO A 289 -0.41 -20.29 -5.99
CA PRO A 289 -0.90 -21.29 -5.05
C PRO A 289 -0.19 -21.10 -3.71
N ILE A 290 -0.87 -20.45 -2.76
CA ILE A 290 -0.38 -20.26 -1.40
C ILE A 290 -1.06 -21.28 -0.52
N GLU A 291 -0.26 -22.09 0.15
CA GLU A 291 -0.72 -23.08 1.12
C GLU A 291 -0.66 -22.47 2.53
N ASN A 292 -1.60 -22.84 3.39
CA ASN A 292 -1.54 -22.45 4.78
C ASN A 292 -0.75 -23.49 5.58
N THR A 293 0.52 -23.22 5.84
CA THR A 293 1.39 -24.07 6.67
C THR A 293 1.28 -23.76 8.17
N ILE A 294 0.36 -22.90 8.60
CA ILE A 294 0.12 -22.67 10.03
C ILE A 294 -0.33 -24.00 10.65
N MET A 295 0.47 -24.51 11.60
CA MET A 295 0.28 -25.81 12.27
C MET A 295 0.38 -27.06 11.38
N ALA A 296 0.97 -26.97 10.18
CA ALA A 296 1.28 -28.17 9.42
C ALA A 296 2.29 -29.06 10.18
N PRO A 297 2.24 -30.40 10.03
CA PRO A 297 3.15 -31.32 10.73
C PRO A 297 4.63 -31.02 10.48
N THR A 298 4.95 -30.44 9.32
CA THR A 298 6.31 -30.11 8.89
C THR A 298 6.80 -28.73 9.33
N THR A 299 5.93 -27.88 9.90
CA THR A 299 6.24 -26.47 10.19
C THR A 299 7.38 -26.31 11.19
N ASN A 300 7.40 -27.12 12.25
CA ASN A 300 8.47 -27.05 13.25
C ASN A 300 9.81 -27.52 12.67
N ILE A 301 9.80 -28.55 11.82
CA ILE A 301 11.01 -29.03 11.13
C ILE A 301 11.51 -27.95 10.14
N SER A 302 10.60 -27.34 9.39
CA SER A 302 10.90 -26.23 8.48
C SER A 302 11.56 -25.07 9.22
N ASN A 303 10.97 -24.59 10.31
CA ASN A 303 11.54 -23.49 11.09
C ASN A 303 12.91 -23.83 11.65
N PHE A 304 13.07 -25.05 12.19
CA PHE A 304 14.35 -25.52 12.71
C PHE A 304 15.44 -25.57 11.64
N LEU A 305 15.13 -26.12 10.46
CA LEU A 305 16.09 -26.17 9.35
C LEU A 305 16.47 -24.78 8.85
N ASP A 306 15.50 -23.88 8.73
CA ASP A 306 15.74 -22.48 8.35
C ASP A 306 16.69 -21.80 9.36
N GLU A 307 16.41 -21.94 10.66
CA GLU A 307 17.20 -21.34 11.74
C GLU A 307 18.67 -21.75 11.70
N ILE A 308 18.97 -23.02 11.39
CA ILE A 308 20.35 -23.52 11.41
C ILE A 308 21.08 -23.38 10.06
N ILE A 309 20.36 -23.35 8.93
CA ILE A 309 20.95 -23.33 7.58
C ILE A 309 21.02 -21.92 7.00
N ARG A 310 19.99 -21.10 7.21
CA ARG A 310 19.93 -19.75 6.63
C ARG A 310 21.13 -18.87 7.01
N PRO A 311 21.60 -18.83 8.28
CA PRO A 311 22.79 -18.04 8.63
C PRO A 311 24.06 -18.50 7.90
N ILE A 312 24.17 -19.79 7.58
CA ILE A 312 25.29 -20.33 6.78
C ILE A 312 25.20 -19.81 5.35
N PHE A 313 24.01 -19.89 4.75
CA PHE A 313 23.76 -19.34 3.42
C PHE A 313 24.08 -17.84 3.34
N ASP A 314 23.51 -17.05 4.25
CA ASP A 314 23.69 -15.60 4.26
C ASP A 314 25.16 -15.19 4.41
N ASN A 315 25.91 -15.91 5.26
CA ASN A 315 27.35 -15.67 5.41
C ASN A 315 28.12 -15.98 4.12
N LYS A 316 27.90 -17.17 3.54
CA LYS A 316 28.69 -17.67 2.40
C LYS A 316 28.33 -17.01 1.07
N CYS A 317 27.10 -16.54 0.92
CA CYS A 317 26.59 -16.00 -0.34
C CYS A 317 26.45 -14.47 -0.35
N SER A 318 26.84 -13.78 0.73
CA SER A 318 26.72 -12.32 0.90
C SER A 318 27.27 -11.47 -0.24
N THR A 319 28.24 -11.96 -1.00
CA THR A 319 28.82 -11.25 -2.16
C THR A 319 27.88 -11.22 -3.36
N THR A 320 27.07 -12.26 -3.55
CA THR A 320 26.16 -12.43 -4.70
C THR A 320 24.70 -12.19 -4.34
N SER A 321 24.35 -12.13 -3.05
CA SER A 321 22.99 -11.83 -2.58
C SER A 321 22.83 -10.37 -2.18
N THR A 322 21.62 -9.84 -2.30
CA THR A 322 21.20 -8.53 -1.79
C THR A 322 20.01 -8.71 -0.87
N ILE A 323 19.94 -7.90 0.19
CA ILE A 323 18.90 -8.04 1.23
C ILE A 323 17.70 -7.13 0.94
N ASP A 324 17.94 -5.96 0.37
CA ASP A 324 16.93 -4.96 0.03
C ASP A 324 17.53 -3.94 -0.96
N GLY A 325 16.72 -2.95 -1.36
CA GLY A 325 17.16 -1.86 -2.22
C GLY A 325 18.28 -0.99 -1.61
N ALA A 326 18.33 -0.85 -0.28
CA ALA A 326 19.35 -0.04 0.39
C ALA A 326 20.73 -0.71 0.34
N SER A 327 20.77 -2.01 0.60
CA SER A 327 21.94 -2.88 0.48
C SER A 327 22.46 -2.91 -0.95
N LEU A 328 21.56 -3.01 -1.94
CA LEU A 328 21.91 -2.90 -3.35
C LEU A 328 22.59 -1.56 -3.68
N ILE A 329 21.98 -0.43 -3.31
CA ILE A 329 22.53 0.91 -3.57
C ILE A 329 23.91 1.05 -2.92
N LYS A 330 24.08 0.56 -1.68
CA LYS A 330 25.37 0.59 -0.98
C LYS A 330 26.45 -0.15 -1.78
N LYS A 331 26.16 -1.35 -2.31
CA LYS A 331 27.12 -2.11 -3.12
C LYS A 331 27.36 -1.48 -4.49
N LEU A 332 26.33 -0.90 -5.12
CA LEU A 332 26.48 -0.19 -6.39
C LEU A 332 27.33 1.07 -6.25
N LYS A 333 27.26 1.79 -5.12
CA LYS A 333 28.18 2.90 -4.84
C LYS A 333 29.63 2.45 -4.83
N GLN A 334 29.94 1.32 -4.19
CA GLN A 334 31.29 0.74 -4.20
C GLN A 334 31.74 0.35 -5.62
N TYR A 335 30.84 -0.18 -6.44
CA TYR A 335 31.10 -0.47 -7.86
C TYR A 335 31.42 0.81 -8.65
N VAL A 336 30.68 1.88 -8.42
CA VAL A 336 30.90 3.20 -9.05
C VAL A 336 32.22 3.83 -8.59
N GLU A 337 32.53 3.80 -7.29
CA GLU A 337 33.77 4.33 -6.70
C GLU A 337 35.02 3.64 -7.28
N ARG A 338 34.91 2.38 -7.70
CA ARG A 338 35.97 1.63 -8.40
C ARG A 338 36.11 2.02 -9.88
N GLY A 339 35.32 2.97 -10.38
CA GLY A 339 35.36 3.42 -11.78
C GLY A 339 34.80 2.41 -12.79
N LEU A 340 34.00 1.45 -12.32
CA LEU A 340 33.50 0.36 -13.16
C LEU A 340 32.22 0.73 -13.93
N LEU A 341 31.47 1.73 -13.47
CA LEU A 341 30.29 2.24 -14.17
C LEU A 341 30.74 3.16 -15.32
N LYS A 342 30.63 2.66 -16.54
CA LYS A 342 30.93 3.37 -17.79
C LYS A 342 29.67 4.02 -18.37
N PRO A 343 29.81 5.03 -19.25
CA PRO A 343 28.68 5.59 -20.00
C PRO A 343 27.92 4.57 -20.85
N THR A 344 28.60 3.48 -21.24
CA THR A 344 28.05 2.38 -22.03
C THR A 344 27.50 1.23 -21.19
N THR A 345 27.69 1.23 -19.86
CA THR A 345 27.22 0.14 -18.99
C THR A 345 25.71 -0.04 -19.13
N LEU A 346 25.30 -1.26 -19.44
CA LEU A 346 23.92 -1.69 -19.47
C LEU A 346 23.55 -2.25 -18.10
N PHE A 347 22.31 -1.99 -17.68
CA PHE A 347 21.71 -2.70 -16.57
C PHE A 347 20.85 -3.82 -17.12
N CYS A 348 20.85 -4.93 -16.42
CA CYS A 348 19.98 -6.05 -16.70
C CYS A 348 19.29 -6.48 -15.42
N THR A 349 17.96 -6.58 -15.49
CA THR A 349 17.16 -7.20 -14.45
C THR A 349 16.51 -8.44 -15.02
N PHE A 350 16.43 -9.49 -14.23
CA PHE A 350 15.65 -10.67 -14.61
C PHE A 350 15.07 -11.38 -13.41
N ASP A 351 13.85 -11.86 -13.62
CA ASP A 351 13.06 -12.60 -12.65
C ASP A 351 13.04 -14.09 -13.00
N ILE A 352 13.02 -14.93 -11.97
CA ILE A 352 12.90 -16.38 -12.12
C ILE A 352 11.46 -16.78 -11.89
N ARG A 353 10.80 -17.20 -12.97
CA ARG A 353 9.40 -17.61 -12.91
C ARG A 353 9.19 -18.75 -11.91
N ASN A 354 8.25 -18.54 -10.99
CA ASN A 354 7.69 -19.59 -10.14
C ASN A 354 8.74 -20.39 -9.34
N LEU A 355 9.83 -19.74 -8.91
CA LEU A 355 11.00 -20.37 -8.31
C LEU A 355 10.64 -21.44 -7.26
N TYR A 356 9.81 -21.10 -6.27
CA TYR A 356 9.45 -22.04 -5.19
C TYR A 356 8.67 -23.25 -5.67
N THR A 357 7.69 -23.04 -6.54
CA THR A 357 6.79 -24.09 -7.03
C THR A 357 7.42 -24.97 -8.11
N MET A 358 8.56 -24.56 -8.66
CA MET A 358 9.26 -25.27 -9.74
C MET A 358 10.55 -25.97 -9.28
N LEU A 359 10.95 -25.86 -8.01
CA LEU A 359 12.13 -26.54 -7.46
C LEU A 359 12.03 -28.07 -7.63
N PRO A 360 12.96 -28.71 -8.35
CA PRO A 360 13.05 -30.17 -8.39
C PRO A 360 13.48 -30.68 -7.01
N GLN A 361 12.58 -31.38 -6.31
CA GLN A 361 12.75 -31.68 -4.88
C GLN A 361 14.02 -32.50 -4.59
N GLU A 362 14.26 -33.60 -5.30
CA GLU A 362 15.48 -34.43 -5.09
C GLU A 362 16.76 -33.67 -5.39
N GLU A 363 16.79 -32.93 -6.49
CA GLU A 363 17.96 -32.16 -6.88
C GLU A 363 18.25 -31.06 -5.87
N ALA A 364 17.23 -30.34 -5.40
CA ALA A 364 17.38 -29.32 -4.37
C ALA A 364 17.93 -29.91 -3.05
N LEU A 365 17.48 -31.10 -2.65
CA LEU A 365 18.02 -31.80 -1.49
C LEU A 365 19.49 -32.21 -1.67
N ASN A 366 19.88 -32.61 -2.87
CA ASN A 366 21.27 -32.95 -3.18
C ASN A 366 22.15 -31.71 -3.21
N ILE A 367 21.68 -30.60 -3.81
CA ILE A 367 22.38 -29.31 -3.83
C ILE A 367 22.53 -28.75 -2.42
N LEU A 368 21.56 -28.95 -1.53
CA LEU A 368 21.70 -28.58 -0.12
C LEU A 368 22.89 -29.27 0.54
N VAL A 369 23.02 -30.59 0.34
CA VAL A 369 24.15 -31.36 0.90
C VAL A 369 25.46 -30.94 0.24
N GLU A 370 25.47 -30.75 -1.08
CA GLU A 370 26.64 -30.25 -1.82
C GLU A 370 27.10 -28.89 -1.27
N PHE A 371 26.18 -27.94 -1.09
CA PHE A 371 26.45 -26.61 -0.55
C PHE A 371 27.12 -26.69 0.81
N LEU A 372 26.56 -27.48 1.74
CA LEU A 372 27.12 -27.66 3.07
C LEU A 372 28.52 -28.30 3.00
N HIS A 373 28.69 -29.32 2.15
CA HIS A 373 29.96 -30.01 1.99
C HIS A 373 31.06 -29.11 1.43
N VAL A 374 30.78 -28.36 0.34
CA VAL A 374 31.70 -27.42 -0.30
C VAL A 374 32.16 -26.33 0.67
N HIS A 375 31.31 -25.95 1.63
CA HIS A 375 31.66 -24.97 2.68
C HIS A 375 32.25 -25.60 3.96
N GLY A 376 32.64 -26.88 3.90
CA GLY A 376 33.41 -27.55 4.96
C GLY A 376 32.57 -28.15 6.09
N TYR A 377 31.24 -28.22 5.94
CA TYR A 377 30.38 -28.80 6.97
C TYR A 377 30.29 -30.32 6.80
N LYS A 378 30.63 -31.06 7.85
CA LYS A 378 30.28 -32.50 8.00
C LYS A 378 29.02 -32.69 8.87
N LYS A 379 28.74 -31.70 9.73
CA LYS A 379 27.58 -31.62 10.60
C LYS A 379 27.16 -30.15 10.73
N VAL A 380 25.87 -29.88 10.89
CA VAL A 380 25.37 -28.55 11.26
C VAL A 380 24.76 -28.64 12.64
N LYS A 381 25.26 -27.84 13.59
CA LYS A 381 24.81 -27.89 15.00
C LYS A 381 24.82 -29.31 15.59
N GLY A 382 25.82 -30.13 15.23
CA GLY A 382 25.95 -31.52 15.68
C GLY A 382 25.13 -32.54 14.88
N ILE A 383 24.27 -32.10 13.96
CA ILE A 383 23.42 -32.98 13.13
C ILE A 383 24.17 -33.38 11.86
N PRO A 384 24.32 -34.70 11.57
CA PRO A 384 24.92 -35.18 10.32
C PRO A 384 24.17 -34.70 9.08
N LEU A 385 24.88 -34.48 7.96
CA LEU A 385 24.27 -34.01 6.71
C LEU A 385 23.17 -34.94 6.20
N ASP A 386 23.31 -36.26 6.38
CA ASP A 386 22.27 -37.23 5.99
C ASP A 386 20.97 -37.04 6.78
N ALA A 387 21.08 -36.69 8.07
CA ALA A 387 19.91 -36.38 8.89
C ALA A 387 19.28 -35.04 8.46
N ILE A 388 20.10 -34.04 8.13
CA ILE A 388 19.62 -32.76 7.57
C ILE A 388 18.86 -33.01 6.26
N ARG A 389 19.43 -33.80 5.33
CA ARG A 389 18.79 -34.16 4.06
C ARG A 389 17.46 -34.89 4.29
N LYS A 390 17.39 -35.82 5.25
CA LYS A 390 16.15 -36.52 5.60
C LYS A 390 15.08 -35.56 6.16
N LEU A 391 15.45 -34.68 7.09
CA LEU A 391 14.52 -33.67 7.62
C LEU A 391 14.02 -32.73 6.53
N ALA A 392 14.92 -32.25 5.66
CA ALA A 392 14.58 -31.42 4.52
C ALA A 392 13.65 -32.15 3.54
N SER A 393 13.88 -33.45 3.30
CA SER A 393 13.01 -34.28 2.48
C SER A 393 11.60 -34.40 3.06
N ILE A 394 11.46 -34.51 4.38
CA ILE A 394 10.15 -34.53 5.04
C ILE A 394 9.41 -33.20 4.79
N VAL A 395 10.10 -32.07 4.94
CA VAL A 395 9.50 -30.74 4.72
C VAL A 395 8.99 -30.57 3.29
N LEU A 396 9.75 -31.01 2.28
CA LEU A 396 9.36 -30.85 0.88
C LEU A 396 8.32 -31.87 0.42
N LYS A 397 8.49 -33.15 0.77
CA LYS A 397 7.70 -34.24 0.20
C LYS A 397 6.41 -34.52 0.97
N GLU A 398 6.41 -34.31 2.28
CA GLU A 398 5.21 -34.53 3.12
C GLU A 398 4.38 -33.24 3.24
N ASN A 399 4.47 -32.38 2.23
CA ASN A 399 3.66 -31.20 2.13
C ASN A 399 2.29 -31.52 1.52
N VAL A 400 1.27 -31.51 2.38
CA VAL A 400 -0.09 -31.97 2.07
C VAL A 400 -1.07 -30.85 2.39
N PHE A 401 -1.99 -30.57 1.46
CA PHE A 401 -3.03 -29.55 1.62
C PHE A 401 -4.40 -30.09 1.19
N VAL A 402 -5.46 -29.40 1.65
CA VAL A 402 -6.83 -29.76 1.32
C VAL A 402 -7.41 -28.73 0.35
N TYR A 403 -7.95 -29.20 -0.76
CA TYR A 403 -8.71 -28.39 -1.71
C TYR A 403 -9.97 -29.15 -2.12
N GLU A 404 -11.12 -28.49 -2.11
CA GLU A 404 -12.42 -29.11 -2.43
C GLU A 404 -12.68 -30.45 -1.71
N LYS A 405 -12.36 -30.51 -0.41
CA LYS A 405 -12.50 -31.72 0.44
C LYS A 405 -11.65 -32.92 -0.02
N LYS A 406 -10.72 -32.72 -0.94
CA LYS A 406 -9.72 -33.71 -1.36
C LYS A 406 -8.36 -33.34 -0.78
N ILE A 407 -7.59 -34.36 -0.45
CA ILE A 407 -6.22 -34.23 0.06
C ILE A 407 -5.27 -34.31 -1.13
N TYR A 408 -4.40 -33.32 -1.26
CA TYR A 408 -3.38 -33.25 -2.30
C TYR A 408 -2.00 -33.20 -1.65
N ARG A 409 -1.01 -33.75 -2.35
CA ARG A 409 0.40 -33.67 -1.98
C ARG A 409 1.15 -32.94 -3.08
N GLN A 410 1.97 -31.97 -2.70
CA GLN A 410 2.81 -31.25 -3.64
C GLN A 410 3.97 -32.16 -4.12
N VAL A 411 4.02 -32.44 -5.41
CA VAL A 411 5.03 -33.33 -6.02
C VAL A 411 6.21 -32.59 -6.66
N LEU A 412 6.09 -31.27 -6.83
CA LEU A 412 7.11 -30.39 -7.40
C LEU A 412 7.14 -29.08 -6.62
N GLY A 413 8.34 -28.56 -6.38
CA GLY A 413 8.53 -27.36 -5.56
C GLY A 413 8.42 -27.62 -4.07
N GLY A 414 8.29 -26.53 -3.31
CA GLY A 414 7.91 -26.57 -1.90
C GLY A 414 6.80 -25.54 -1.59
N ALA A 415 6.22 -25.64 -0.40
CA ALA A 415 5.24 -24.67 0.07
C ALA A 415 5.86 -23.26 0.09
N ILE A 416 5.21 -22.30 -0.57
CA ILE A 416 5.64 -20.89 -0.55
C ILE A 416 5.69 -20.33 0.88
N SER A 417 4.81 -20.81 1.75
CA SER A 417 4.73 -20.40 3.16
C SER A 417 5.67 -21.18 4.10
N SER A 418 6.45 -22.14 3.59
CA SER A 418 7.47 -22.84 4.37
C SER A 418 8.72 -21.97 4.48
N SER A 419 9.13 -21.68 5.73
CA SER A 419 10.36 -20.96 6.05
C SER A 419 11.60 -21.58 5.38
N PHE A 420 11.73 -22.90 5.45
CA PHE A 420 12.89 -23.61 4.89
C PHE A 420 12.89 -23.63 3.36
N THR A 421 11.71 -23.64 2.72
CA THR A 421 11.62 -23.63 1.25
C THR A 421 12.29 -22.38 0.66
N LEU A 422 12.20 -21.24 1.35
CA LEU A 422 12.91 -20.02 0.97
C LEU A 422 14.44 -20.21 0.96
N THR A 423 14.99 -20.74 2.05
CA THR A 423 16.42 -20.98 2.18
C THR A 423 16.92 -22.02 1.19
N LEU A 424 16.13 -23.07 0.95
CA LEU A 424 16.46 -24.09 -0.04
C LEU A 424 16.45 -23.54 -1.46
N ALA A 425 15.47 -22.72 -1.83
CA ALA A 425 15.41 -22.04 -3.13
C ALA A 425 16.66 -21.19 -3.36
N ASN A 426 17.08 -20.46 -2.33
CA ASN A 426 18.29 -19.64 -2.37
C ASN A 426 19.57 -20.47 -2.57
N ILE A 427 19.67 -21.64 -1.93
CA ILE A 427 20.78 -22.58 -2.09
C ILE A 427 20.77 -23.24 -3.48
N PHE A 428 19.59 -23.60 -4.00
CA PHE A 428 19.45 -24.09 -5.37
C PHE A 428 19.99 -23.04 -6.36
N MET A 429 19.58 -21.79 -6.17
CA MET A 429 20.04 -20.67 -7.01
C MET A 429 21.53 -20.37 -6.85
N TRP A 430 22.14 -20.62 -5.69
CA TRP A 430 23.59 -20.54 -5.53
C TRP A 430 24.33 -21.48 -6.48
N LYS A 431 23.82 -22.70 -6.70
CA LYS A 431 24.44 -23.65 -7.64
C LYS A 431 24.22 -23.21 -9.08
N TRP A 432 22.98 -22.90 -9.46
CA TRP A 432 22.62 -22.50 -10.82
C TRP A 432 23.37 -21.24 -11.28
N GLN A 433 23.48 -20.23 -10.42
CA GLN A 433 24.07 -18.94 -10.81
C GLN A 433 25.60 -18.96 -10.96
N LYS A 434 26.30 -20.05 -10.55
CA LYS A 434 27.77 -20.10 -10.57
C LYS A 434 28.33 -19.80 -11.96
N GLU A 435 27.76 -20.41 -12.98
CA GLU A 435 28.20 -20.25 -14.36
C GLU A 435 27.94 -18.82 -14.87
N LEU A 436 26.78 -18.26 -14.52
CA LEU A 436 26.42 -16.89 -14.90
C LEU A 436 27.35 -15.85 -14.30
N VAL A 437 27.61 -15.97 -12.99
CA VAL A 437 28.52 -15.08 -12.25
C VAL A 437 29.95 -15.22 -12.76
N HIS A 438 30.38 -16.44 -13.11
CA HIS A 438 31.70 -16.68 -13.67
C HIS A 438 31.88 -16.02 -15.05
N ARG A 439 30.91 -16.21 -15.96
CA ARG A 439 30.97 -15.64 -17.33
C ARG A 439 30.80 -14.14 -17.37
N GLN A 440 30.06 -13.58 -16.43
CA GLN A 440 29.93 -12.13 -16.29
C GLN A 440 31.25 -11.48 -15.90
N ASP A 441 31.98 -12.11 -14.98
CA ASP A 441 33.15 -11.56 -14.29
C ASP A 441 32.83 -10.42 -13.30
N MET A 442 32.60 -10.82 -12.04
CA MET A 442 32.36 -9.92 -10.90
C MET A 442 33.53 -9.02 -10.51
N THR A 443 34.71 -9.20 -11.11
CA THR A 443 35.83 -8.28 -10.86
C THR A 443 35.62 -6.95 -11.58
N THR A 444 34.92 -6.99 -12.73
CA THR A 444 34.66 -5.85 -13.61
C THR A 444 33.19 -5.44 -13.70
N GLU A 445 32.28 -6.32 -13.27
CA GLU A 445 30.84 -6.09 -13.25
C GLU A 445 30.22 -6.27 -11.86
N PHE A 446 28.95 -5.87 -11.72
CA PHE A 446 28.15 -6.06 -10.52
C PHE A 446 27.07 -7.14 -10.72
N TYR A 447 26.84 -7.97 -9.71
CA TYR A 447 25.76 -8.95 -9.62
C TYR A 447 25.17 -8.90 -8.22
N GLY A 448 23.84 -8.86 -8.14
CA GLY A 448 23.10 -8.94 -6.89
C GLY A 448 21.77 -9.66 -7.11
N ARG A 449 21.52 -10.68 -6.29
CA ARG A 449 20.26 -11.43 -6.30
C ARG A 449 19.48 -11.21 -5.01
N TYR A 450 18.23 -10.81 -5.14
CA TYR A 450 17.23 -10.86 -4.07
C TYR A 450 16.24 -12.00 -4.40
N ILE A 451 16.46 -13.18 -3.83
CA ILE A 451 15.60 -14.35 -4.05
C ILE A 451 15.47 -14.69 -5.56
N ASP A 452 14.35 -14.37 -6.19
CA ASP A 452 14.00 -14.60 -7.60
C ASP A 452 14.38 -13.40 -8.50
N ASP A 453 14.47 -12.19 -7.92
CA ASP A 453 14.90 -10.97 -8.61
C ASP A 453 16.43 -10.89 -8.70
N ILE A 454 16.98 -10.80 -9.92
CA ILE A 454 18.42 -10.62 -10.16
C ILE A 454 18.68 -9.29 -10.86
N PHE A 455 19.73 -8.59 -10.41
CA PHE A 455 20.29 -7.39 -11.03
C PHE A 455 21.74 -7.63 -11.39
N MET A 456 22.13 -7.26 -12.62
CA MET A 456 23.53 -7.26 -13.06
C MET A 456 23.88 -6.07 -13.94
N THR A 457 25.16 -5.72 -13.98
CA THR A 457 25.72 -4.76 -14.95
C THR A 457 26.46 -5.48 -16.07
N TRP A 458 26.59 -4.81 -17.21
CA TRP A 458 27.32 -5.31 -18.36
C TRP A 458 27.97 -4.19 -19.18
N ASN A 459 29.29 -4.26 -19.36
CA ASN A 459 30.10 -3.31 -20.11
C ASN A 459 30.52 -3.81 -21.51
N LYS A 460 30.12 -5.02 -21.91
CA LYS A 460 30.39 -5.57 -23.25
C LYS A 460 29.20 -5.30 -24.18
N LEU A 461 29.22 -5.85 -25.39
CA LEU A 461 28.14 -5.68 -26.37
C LEU A 461 26.81 -6.25 -25.84
N GLU A 462 25.70 -5.55 -26.10
CA GLU A 462 24.35 -5.98 -25.72
C GLU A 462 24.00 -7.36 -26.29
N LYS A 463 24.43 -7.64 -27.52
CA LYS A 463 24.22 -8.93 -28.17
C LYS A 463 24.81 -10.08 -27.35
N ALA A 464 26.05 -9.93 -26.86
CA ALA A 464 26.70 -10.95 -26.05
C ALA A 464 25.98 -11.19 -24.71
N LEU A 465 25.35 -10.15 -24.15
CA LEU A 465 24.51 -10.31 -22.95
C LEU A 465 23.24 -11.10 -23.26
N LYS A 466 22.55 -10.80 -24.37
CA LYS A 466 21.36 -11.54 -24.78
C LYS A 466 21.67 -13.00 -25.06
N ASP A 467 22.74 -13.26 -25.83
CA ASP A 467 23.17 -14.63 -26.14
C ASP A 467 23.46 -15.42 -24.84
N LEU A 468 24.13 -14.79 -23.85
CA LEU A 468 24.40 -15.40 -22.54
C LEU A 468 23.12 -15.70 -21.76
N LEU A 469 22.15 -14.77 -21.72
CA LEU A 469 20.90 -14.94 -20.98
C LEU A 469 19.97 -15.96 -21.65
N ASP A 470 19.93 -15.96 -22.98
CA ASP A 470 19.16 -16.93 -23.76
C ASP A 470 19.75 -18.34 -23.57
N GLU A 471 21.07 -18.49 -23.56
CA GLU A 471 21.74 -19.74 -23.18
C GLU A 471 21.42 -20.13 -21.74
N ALA A 472 21.50 -19.18 -20.78
CA ALA A 472 21.21 -19.44 -19.37
C ALA A 472 19.78 -19.95 -19.14
N ASN A 473 18.83 -19.55 -19.98
CA ASN A 473 17.44 -20.00 -19.96
C ASN A 473 17.26 -21.47 -20.42
N THR A 474 18.34 -22.09 -20.91
CA THR A 474 18.40 -23.51 -21.33
C THR A 474 19.14 -24.40 -20.34
N TRP A 475 19.90 -23.84 -19.39
CA TRP A 475 20.74 -24.61 -18.47
C TRP A 475 19.97 -25.55 -17.55
N HIS A 476 18.71 -25.24 -17.24
CA HIS A 476 17.88 -26.07 -16.40
C HIS A 476 16.41 -26.04 -16.85
N PRO A 477 15.73 -27.20 -17.00
CA PRO A 477 14.37 -27.26 -17.53
C PRO A 477 13.33 -26.48 -16.70
N ASN A 478 13.52 -26.46 -15.37
CA ASN A 478 12.59 -25.81 -14.44
C ASN A 478 12.94 -24.35 -14.11
N ILE A 479 14.03 -23.80 -14.66
CA ILE A 479 14.39 -22.39 -14.47
C ILE A 479 14.02 -21.64 -15.74
N LYS A 480 13.21 -20.61 -15.61
CA LYS A 480 12.81 -19.73 -16.70
C LYS A 480 13.03 -18.28 -16.32
N LEU A 481 13.85 -17.62 -17.13
CA LEU A 481 14.25 -16.23 -16.95
C LEU A 481 13.36 -15.32 -17.78
N GLU A 482 12.87 -14.25 -17.17
CA GLU A 482 12.35 -13.09 -17.87
C GLU A 482 13.29 -11.91 -17.65
N TYR A 483 13.96 -11.44 -18.71
CA TYR A 483 14.94 -10.37 -18.58
C TYR A 483 14.55 -9.08 -19.28
N LYS A 484 15.07 -7.96 -18.75
CA LYS A 484 15.02 -6.63 -19.35
C LYS A 484 16.43 -6.05 -19.32
N ILE A 485 16.82 -5.41 -20.42
CA ILE A 485 18.11 -4.75 -20.57
C ILE A 485 17.84 -3.29 -20.93
N SER A 486 18.43 -2.36 -20.19
CA SER A 486 18.31 -0.92 -20.44
C SER A 486 19.30 -0.18 -19.55
N LYS A 487 19.56 1.10 -19.85
CA LYS A 487 20.31 2.00 -18.96
C LYS A 487 19.45 2.56 -17.82
N ARG A 488 18.13 2.32 -17.86
CA ARG A 488 17.15 2.69 -16.84
C ARG A 488 16.20 1.53 -16.59
N LEU A 489 16.25 0.93 -15.41
CA LEU A 489 15.37 -0.19 -15.03
C LEU A 489 14.98 -0.11 -13.55
N PRO A 490 13.76 -0.56 -13.21
CA PRO A 490 13.40 -0.83 -11.83
C PRO A 490 13.99 -2.16 -11.35
N PHE A 491 14.41 -2.20 -10.09
CA PHE A 491 14.77 -3.41 -9.35
C PHE A 491 14.36 -3.24 -7.89
N LEU A 492 13.58 -4.19 -7.36
CA LEU A 492 12.88 -4.03 -6.07
C LEU A 492 12.09 -2.70 -6.04
N ASP A 493 12.31 -1.89 -5.02
CA ASP A 493 11.67 -0.59 -4.81
C ASP A 493 12.49 0.59 -5.38
N VAL A 494 13.49 0.34 -6.23
CA VAL A 494 14.42 1.36 -6.75
C VAL A 494 14.43 1.39 -8.27
N VAL A 495 14.34 2.58 -8.87
CA VAL A 495 14.69 2.80 -10.28
C VAL A 495 16.16 3.20 -10.35
N LEU A 496 16.95 2.40 -11.05
CA LEU A 496 18.36 2.63 -11.32
C LEU A 496 18.51 3.24 -12.72
N ARG A 497 19.34 4.27 -12.85
CA ARG A 497 19.65 4.92 -14.13
C ARG A 497 21.16 5.19 -14.26
N ASN A 498 21.72 4.86 -15.42
CA ASN A 498 23.07 5.24 -15.83
C ASN A 498 23.00 6.49 -16.70
N ASP A 499 23.33 7.66 -16.12
CA ASP A 499 23.42 8.95 -16.80
C ASP A 499 24.85 9.20 -17.26
N ALA A 500 25.25 8.56 -18.35
CA ALA A 500 26.58 8.72 -18.95
C ALA A 500 27.75 8.46 -17.97
N GLY A 501 27.64 7.39 -17.17
CA GLY A 501 28.64 7.00 -16.17
C GLY A 501 28.30 7.47 -14.75
N ILE A 502 27.23 8.24 -14.57
CA ILE A 502 26.74 8.69 -13.26
C ILE A 502 25.54 7.83 -12.86
N LEU A 503 25.63 7.17 -11.70
CA LEU A 503 24.51 6.40 -11.15
C LEU A 503 23.48 7.36 -10.54
N SER A 504 22.25 7.33 -11.06
CA SER A 504 21.08 7.98 -10.47
C SER A 504 20.08 6.95 -9.97
N THR A 505 19.52 7.19 -8.79
CA THR A 505 18.57 6.30 -8.12
C THR A 505 17.33 7.10 -7.68
N SER A 506 16.17 6.46 -7.76
CA SER A 506 14.89 7.04 -7.32
C SER A 506 13.94 5.93 -6.87
N LEU A 507 12.87 6.27 -6.16
CA LEU A 507 11.86 5.32 -5.71
C LEU A 507 11.08 4.75 -6.92
N TYR A 508 10.84 3.44 -6.93
CA TYR A 508 10.01 2.80 -7.94
C TYR A 508 8.59 2.55 -7.41
N TYR A 509 7.60 3.05 -8.15
CA TYR A 509 6.20 2.70 -7.97
C TYR A 509 5.75 1.78 -9.09
N LYS A 510 5.23 0.60 -8.74
CA LYS A 510 4.60 -0.27 -9.74
C LYS A 510 3.47 0.50 -10.44
N PRO A 511 3.27 0.35 -11.76
CA PRO A 511 2.16 1.01 -12.47
C PRO A 511 0.77 0.67 -11.89
N THR A 512 0.66 -0.49 -11.23
CA THR A 512 -0.55 -0.95 -10.53
C THR A 512 -0.67 -0.40 -9.10
N ALA A 513 0.36 0.25 -8.57
CA ALA A 513 0.35 0.83 -7.24
C ALA A 513 -0.66 1.98 -7.19
N GLN A 514 -1.76 1.73 -6.49
CA GLN A 514 -2.75 2.75 -6.22
C GLN A 514 -2.27 3.64 -5.05
N PRO A 515 -2.47 4.98 -5.11
CA PRO A 515 -1.96 5.94 -4.13
C PRO A 515 -2.76 5.93 -2.82
N TYR A 516 -3.31 4.80 -2.42
CA TYR A 516 -4.03 4.68 -1.16
C TYR A 516 -3.04 4.31 -0.06
N VAL A 517 -3.00 5.17 0.95
CA VAL A 517 -2.37 4.91 2.24
C VAL A 517 -3.47 4.79 3.28
N VAL A 518 -3.12 4.33 4.49
CA VAL A 518 -4.09 4.21 5.58
C VAL A 518 -4.72 5.59 5.86
N PRO A 519 -6.04 5.80 5.65
CA PRO A 519 -6.68 7.10 5.85
C PRO A 519 -6.52 7.57 7.28
N PHE A 520 -6.17 8.85 7.53
CA PHE A 520 -5.94 9.33 8.90
C PHE A 520 -7.18 9.19 9.79
N ILE A 521 -8.37 9.21 9.18
CA ILE A 521 -9.66 9.02 9.84
C ILE A 521 -9.98 7.56 10.20
N SER A 522 -9.12 6.59 9.82
CA SER A 522 -9.34 5.18 10.12
C SER A 522 -8.94 4.83 11.57
N ASP A 523 -9.48 3.75 12.11
CA ASP A 523 -9.29 3.34 13.52
C ASP A 523 -7.97 2.59 13.77
N HIS A 524 -6.93 2.91 13.00
CA HIS A 524 -5.61 2.33 13.22
C HIS A 524 -4.92 3.03 14.40
N PRO A 525 -4.05 2.32 15.15
CA PRO A 525 -3.25 2.95 16.19
C PRO A 525 -2.49 4.16 15.65
N ARG A 526 -2.37 5.23 16.45
CA ARG A 526 -1.69 6.48 16.00
C ARG A 526 -0.28 6.25 15.46
N HIS A 527 0.46 5.31 16.02
CA HIS A 527 1.81 4.97 15.57
C HIS A 527 1.82 4.42 14.13
N THR A 528 0.74 3.81 13.63
CA THR A 528 0.63 3.35 12.25
C THR A 528 0.70 4.53 11.27
N PHE A 529 0.00 5.63 11.53
CA PHE A 529 0.05 6.83 10.68
C PHE A 529 1.43 7.48 10.67
N VAL A 530 2.03 7.62 11.86
CA VAL A 530 3.39 8.15 12.00
C VAL A 530 4.37 7.25 11.24
N ASN A 531 4.23 5.93 11.36
CA ASN A 531 5.06 4.97 10.66
C ASN A 531 4.90 5.06 9.15
N VAL A 532 3.69 5.23 8.60
CA VAL A 532 3.48 5.41 7.16
C VAL A 532 4.25 6.62 6.64
N ILE A 533 4.20 7.76 7.35
CA ILE A 533 4.94 8.96 6.97
C ILE A 533 6.44 8.72 7.10
N HIS A 534 6.87 8.18 8.25
CA HIS A 534 8.27 7.92 8.57
C HIS A 534 8.91 6.97 7.56
N THR A 535 8.30 5.81 7.28
CA THR A 535 8.84 4.83 6.33
C THR A 535 8.87 5.37 4.91
N SER A 536 7.82 6.07 4.48
CA SER A 536 7.78 6.68 3.13
C SER A 536 8.90 7.71 2.95
N LEU A 537 9.09 8.60 3.94
CA LEU A 537 10.18 9.58 3.90
C LEU A 537 11.55 8.93 4.04
N ALA A 538 11.71 7.91 4.89
CA ALA A 538 12.96 7.17 5.03
C ALA A 538 13.36 6.50 3.70
N HIS A 539 12.43 5.87 3.00
CA HIS A 539 12.65 5.29 1.68
C HIS A 539 13.00 6.37 0.65
N ALA A 540 12.27 7.50 0.65
CA ALA A 540 12.57 8.63 -0.22
C ALA A 540 14.00 9.15 -0.02
N ILE A 541 14.44 9.29 1.23
CA ILE A 541 15.81 9.71 1.56
C ILE A 541 16.83 8.67 1.11
N THR A 542 16.56 7.39 1.35
CA THR A 542 17.52 6.31 1.10
C THR A 542 17.72 6.06 -0.39
N TYR A 543 16.65 6.15 -1.19
CA TYR A 543 16.69 5.77 -2.61
C TYR A 543 16.90 6.95 -3.56
N SER A 544 16.74 8.20 -3.11
CA SER A 544 16.97 9.36 -3.98
C SER A 544 18.47 9.69 -4.07
N SER A 545 19.02 9.67 -5.28
CA SER A 545 20.43 10.01 -5.50
C SER A 545 20.72 11.52 -5.40
N THR A 546 19.70 12.37 -5.57
CA THR A 546 19.82 13.83 -5.48
C THR A 546 18.71 14.43 -4.63
N PHE A 547 18.96 15.65 -4.14
CA PHE A 547 17.98 16.41 -3.37
C PHE A 547 16.71 16.73 -4.18
N ASP A 548 16.83 17.00 -5.49
CA ASP A 548 15.68 17.27 -6.35
C ASP A 548 14.76 16.06 -6.50
N ILE A 549 15.35 14.86 -6.66
CA ILE A 549 14.60 13.61 -6.71
C ILE A 549 13.88 13.38 -5.36
N PHE A 550 14.59 13.57 -4.24
CA PHE A 550 14.00 13.48 -2.91
C PHE A 550 12.86 14.48 -2.72
N ASN A 551 13.03 15.72 -3.15
CA ASN A 551 12.02 16.76 -2.98
C ASN A 551 10.76 16.49 -3.82
N ASN A 552 10.92 15.94 -5.04
CA ASN A 552 9.81 15.48 -5.86
C ASN A 552 9.05 14.33 -5.17
N GLU A 553 9.78 13.36 -4.61
CA GLU A 553 9.19 12.24 -3.87
C GLU A 553 8.46 12.71 -2.61
N ARG A 554 9.06 13.61 -1.84
CA ARG A 554 8.41 14.26 -0.68
C ARG A 554 7.12 14.97 -1.07
N CYS A 555 7.09 15.64 -2.24
CA CYS A 555 5.87 16.27 -2.75
C CYS A 555 4.83 15.21 -3.13
N HIS A 556 5.24 14.11 -3.75
CA HIS A 556 4.35 12.98 -4.05
C HIS A 556 3.74 12.38 -2.78
N ILE A 557 4.56 12.06 -1.76
CA ILE A 557 4.10 11.57 -0.45
C ILE A 557 3.10 12.54 0.17
N LYS A 558 3.40 13.85 0.16
CA LYS A 558 2.49 14.87 0.69
C LYS A 558 1.13 14.88 -0.03
N LEU A 559 1.14 14.80 -1.36
CA LEU A 559 -0.10 14.73 -2.16
C LEU A 559 -0.88 13.45 -1.85
N THR A 560 -0.19 12.31 -1.77
CA THR A 560 -0.77 11.02 -1.41
C THR A 560 -1.46 11.09 -0.04
N LEU A 561 -0.80 11.65 0.98
CA LEU A 561 -1.40 11.82 2.30
C LEU A 561 -2.64 12.74 2.27
N LEU A 562 -2.56 13.89 1.59
CA LEU A 562 -3.67 14.84 1.48
C LEU A 562 -4.90 14.24 0.76
N LEU A 563 -4.68 13.36 -0.22
CA LEU A 563 -5.76 12.69 -0.95
C LEU A 563 -6.44 11.58 -0.14
N ASN A 564 -5.77 11.05 0.89
CA ASN A 564 -6.30 9.97 1.73
C ASN A 564 -7.00 10.47 3.01
N GLY A 565 -7.12 11.80 3.19
CA GLY A 565 -7.78 12.44 4.32
C GLY A 565 -6.80 12.72 5.45
#